data_AF-A0A3M6TAH2-F1
#
_entry.id   AF-A0A3M6TAH2-F1
#
_cell.length_a   1.000
_cell.length_b   1.000
_cell.length_c   1.000
_cell.angle_alpha   90.00
_cell.angle_beta   90.00
_cell.angle_gamma   90.00
#
_symmetry.space_group_name_H-M   'P 1'
#
loop_
_entity.id
_entity.type
_entity.pdbx_description
1 polymer ?
#
loop_
_entity_poly.entity_id
_entity_poly.type
_entity_poly.pdbx_seq_one_letter_code
_entity_poly.pdbx_strand_id
1 'polypeptide(L)'
;MRLKLRLWRPRWEEVVHNGCRIRGQPCYRISEKNDEIENEVDRQKQNDVLLIQIKRRKRFAKKKVTKLRHELERLCVKDSEVRDIESMIEQLWAALEDAQDILEELSAFYVEVGEDTGKNEAFKESETIEKDVQRAIEVGQNAIKVRACKVVNMNTPLSENTTDRYEQSAREDQLKESHHSHNDRN
;
A
#
# COMPACT_ATOMS: atom_id res chain seq x y z
N MET A 1 10.39 -2.94 11.58
CA MET A 1 9.31 -2.38 10.74
C MET A 1 8.46 -1.42 11.55
N ARG A 2 8.66 -0.10 11.42
CA ARG A 2 7.81 0.91 12.06
C ARG A 2 6.59 1.15 11.17
N LEU A 3 5.45 0.59 11.55
CA LEU A 3 4.12 0.97 11.05
C LEU A 3 3.87 2.44 11.42
N LYS A 4 4.22 3.37 10.53
CA LYS A 4 3.58 4.68 10.52
C LYS A 4 2.28 4.55 9.75
N LEU A 5 1.24 4.07 10.45
CA LEU A 5 -0.15 4.37 10.11
C LEU A 5 -0.34 5.88 10.27
N ARG A 6 0.13 6.67 9.30
CA ARG A 6 -0.43 8.01 9.10
C ARG A 6 -1.77 7.79 8.44
N LEU A 7 -2.83 7.83 9.24
CA LEU A 7 -4.15 8.20 8.74
C LEU A 7 -3.98 9.54 8.03
N TRP A 8 -3.90 9.49 6.71
CA TRP A 8 -3.81 10.66 5.85
C TRP A 8 -5.20 11.29 5.86
N ARG A 9 -5.42 12.25 6.76
CA ARG A 9 -6.61 13.10 6.79
C ARG A 9 -6.24 14.38 6.02
N PRO A 10 -6.92 14.72 4.91
CA PRO A 10 -6.62 15.94 4.16
C PRO A 10 -6.81 17.17 5.06
N ARG A 11 -5.78 18.01 5.13
CA ARG A 11 -5.71 19.23 5.95
C ARG A 11 -6.39 20.41 5.25
N TRP A 12 -7.66 20.27 4.85
CA TRP A 12 -8.31 21.27 3.98
C TRP A 12 -9.76 21.61 4.36
N GLU A 13 -10.22 21.27 5.59
CA GLU A 13 -11.60 21.53 6.06
C GLU A 13 -11.90 22.99 6.50
N GLU A 14 -10.98 23.95 6.35
CA GLU A 14 -11.24 25.35 6.75
C GLU A 14 -10.86 26.35 5.66
N VAL A 15 -11.79 26.65 4.74
CA VAL A 15 -11.89 28.00 4.16
C VAL A 15 -13.36 28.38 4.04
N VAL A 16 -13.78 29.21 4.99
CA VAL A 16 -15.11 29.84 5.11
C VAL A 16 -15.30 30.89 4.00
N HIS A 17 -16.43 30.78 3.30
CA HIS A 17 -16.94 31.83 2.41
C HIS A 17 -17.20 33.13 3.17
N ASN A 18 -16.53 34.22 2.79
CA ASN A 18 -16.95 35.58 3.11
C ASN A 18 -16.99 36.42 1.83
N GLY A 19 -18.17 36.47 1.20
CA GLY A 19 -18.47 37.37 0.09
C GLY A 19 -18.78 38.77 0.58
N CYS A 20 -17.93 39.74 0.22
CA CYS A 20 -18.18 41.16 0.47
C CYS A 20 -18.93 41.77 -0.71
N ARG A 21 -20.14 42.30 -0.48
CA ARG A 21 -20.95 43.07 -1.43
C ARG A 21 -20.72 44.56 -1.17
N ILE A 22 -20.09 45.29 -2.10
CA ILE A 22 -20.18 46.76 -2.14
C ILE A 22 -20.45 47.22 -3.58
N ARG A 23 -21.50 48.05 -3.70
CA ARG A 23 -21.93 48.80 -4.90
C ARG A 23 -21.08 50.07 -5.04
N GLY A 24 -20.72 50.42 -6.27
CA GLY A 24 -20.29 51.78 -6.62
C GLY A 24 -19.31 51.82 -7.80
N GLN A 25 -19.81 52.04 -9.02
CA GLN A 25 -18.98 52.50 -10.15
C GLN A 25 -18.75 54.01 -10.05
N PRO A 26 -17.59 54.49 -10.52
CA PRO A 26 -17.59 55.59 -11.48
C PRO A 26 -16.68 55.34 -12.70
N CYS A 27 -17.17 55.81 -13.85
CA CYS A 27 -16.55 55.72 -15.17
C CYS A 27 -15.27 56.56 -15.30
N TYR A 28 -14.13 55.95 -15.66
CA TYR A 28 -13.00 56.65 -16.27
C TYR A 28 -12.26 55.79 -17.33
N ARG A 29 -12.02 56.43 -18.48
CA ARG A 29 -10.91 56.31 -19.46
C ARG A 29 -10.53 54.93 -20.04
N ILE A 30 -10.82 54.78 -21.34
CA ILE A 30 -10.30 53.71 -22.21
C ILE A 30 -8.80 53.96 -22.46
N SER A 31 -7.94 53.55 -21.53
CA SER A 31 -6.51 53.33 -21.77
C SER A 31 -5.88 52.31 -20.82
N GLU A 32 -6.58 51.84 -19.78
CA GLU A 32 -6.07 50.85 -18.80
C GLU A 32 -6.40 49.39 -19.14
N LYS A 33 -7.24 49.15 -20.16
CA LYS A 33 -7.69 47.79 -20.50
C LYS A 33 -6.60 46.92 -21.13
N ASN A 34 -5.59 47.51 -21.78
CA ASN A 34 -4.59 46.73 -22.49
C ASN A 34 -3.55 46.13 -21.53
N ASP A 35 -3.13 46.88 -20.51
CA ASP A 35 -2.16 46.41 -19.52
C ASP A 35 -2.75 45.28 -18.65
N GLU A 36 -4.04 45.36 -18.30
CA GLU A 36 -4.74 44.32 -17.54
C GLU A 36 -4.89 43.01 -18.35
N ILE A 37 -5.15 43.12 -19.66
CA ILE A 37 -5.26 41.97 -20.58
C ILE A 37 -3.88 41.36 -20.85
N GLU A 38 -2.84 42.17 -21.04
CA GLU A 38 -1.47 41.69 -21.25
C GLU A 38 -0.95 40.91 -20.03
N ASN A 39 -1.22 41.42 -18.82
CA ASN A 39 -0.90 40.73 -17.57
C ASN A 39 -1.67 39.42 -17.37
N GLU A 40 -2.95 39.35 -17.75
CA GLU A 40 -3.74 38.12 -17.70
C GLU A 40 -3.21 37.06 -18.66
N VAL A 41 -2.90 37.47 -19.89
CA VAL A 41 -2.36 36.58 -20.93
C VAL A 41 -1.00 36.02 -20.51
N ASP A 42 -0.15 36.84 -19.90
CA ASP A 42 1.16 36.37 -19.43
C ASP A 42 1.06 35.46 -18.20
N ARG A 43 0.13 35.73 -17.27
CA ARG A 43 -0.18 34.81 -16.17
C ARG A 43 -0.71 33.47 -16.68
N GLN A 44 -1.59 33.47 -17.68
CA GLN A 44 -2.11 32.25 -18.27
C GLN A 44 -0.99 31.40 -18.91
N LYS A 45 -0.06 32.04 -19.66
CA LYS A 45 1.10 31.34 -20.22
C LYS A 45 1.97 30.72 -19.12
N GLN A 46 2.20 31.42 -18.01
CA GLN A 46 2.97 30.90 -16.88
C GLN A 46 2.26 29.69 -16.24
N ASN A 47 0.95 29.78 -16.03
CA ASN A 47 0.13 28.68 -15.52
C ASN A 47 0.18 27.45 -16.43
N ASP A 48 0.09 27.64 -17.74
CA ASP A 48 0.17 26.55 -18.71
C ASP A 48 1.54 25.84 -18.66
N VAL A 49 2.64 26.61 -18.56
CA VAL A 49 3.99 26.06 -18.41
C VAL A 49 4.11 25.25 -17.12
N LEU A 50 3.63 25.78 -15.99
CA LEU A 50 3.64 25.07 -14.71
C LEU A 50 2.81 23.77 -14.77
N LEU A 51 1.60 23.83 -15.32
CA LEU A 51 0.74 22.67 -15.48
C LEU A 51 1.39 21.56 -16.31
N ILE A 52 2.08 21.94 -17.40
CA ILE A 52 2.83 20.99 -18.24
C ILE A 52 3.94 20.32 -17.43
N GLN A 53 4.67 21.06 -16.60
CA GLN A 53 5.73 20.52 -15.75
C GLN A 53 5.17 19.55 -14.70
N ILE A 54 4.11 19.92 -13.99
CA ILE A 54 3.44 19.06 -13.00
C ILE A 54 2.94 17.78 -13.67
N LYS A 55 2.23 17.88 -14.81
CA LYS A 55 1.73 16.71 -15.55
C LYS A 55 2.85 15.80 -16.06
N ARG A 56 4.03 16.33 -16.38
CA ARG A 56 5.21 15.52 -16.75
C ARG A 56 5.73 14.73 -15.54
N ARG A 57 5.95 15.40 -14.41
CA ARG A 57 6.40 14.75 -13.16
C ARG A 57 5.41 13.67 -12.71
N LYS A 58 4.10 13.98 -12.73
CA LYS A 58 3.03 13.03 -12.40
C LYS A 58 3.13 11.73 -13.21
N ARG A 59 3.28 11.85 -14.54
CA ARG A 59 3.40 10.68 -15.43
C ARG A 59 4.62 9.83 -15.10
N PHE A 60 5.73 10.47 -14.74
CA PHE A 60 6.95 9.76 -14.35
C PHE A 60 6.78 9.03 -13.01
N ALA A 61 6.29 9.70 -11.98
CA ALA A 61 6.05 9.11 -10.66
C ALA A 61 5.05 7.94 -10.75
N LYS A 62 3.93 8.12 -11.46
CA LYS A 62 2.95 7.06 -11.70
C LYS A 62 3.56 5.83 -12.38
N LYS A 63 4.41 6.04 -13.39
CA LYS A 63 5.13 4.94 -14.05
C LYS A 63 6.07 4.21 -13.09
N LYS A 64 6.71 4.93 -12.17
CA LYS A 64 7.56 4.33 -11.14
C LYS A 64 6.75 3.46 -10.19
N VAL A 65 5.60 3.96 -9.71
CA VAL A 65 4.67 3.20 -8.86
C VAL A 65 4.21 1.91 -9.54
N THR A 66 3.72 1.99 -10.79
CA THR A 66 3.23 0.80 -11.50
C THR A 66 4.33 -0.22 -11.74
N LYS A 67 5.55 0.23 -12.07
CA LYS A 67 6.71 -0.66 -12.24
C LYS A 67 7.04 -1.40 -10.95
N LEU A 68 7.14 -0.69 -9.83
CA LEU A 68 7.47 -1.29 -8.53
C LEU A 68 6.36 -2.23 -8.04
N ARG A 69 5.09 -1.87 -8.25
CA ARG A 69 3.95 -2.73 -7.94
C ARG A 69 4.05 -4.08 -8.65
N HIS A 70 4.27 -4.06 -9.97
CA HIS A 70 4.39 -5.30 -10.75
C HIS A 70 5.62 -6.13 -10.36
N GLU A 71 6.71 -5.47 -9.97
CA GLU A 71 7.90 -6.15 -9.48
C GLU A 71 7.64 -6.83 -8.13
N LEU A 72 6.92 -6.16 -7.22
CA LEU A 72 6.49 -6.75 -5.96
C LEU A 72 5.61 -7.99 -6.20
N GLU A 73 4.59 -7.88 -7.05
CA GLU A 73 3.71 -8.99 -7.43
C GLU A 73 4.52 -10.18 -7.95
N ARG A 74 5.52 -9.93 -8.82
CA ARG A 74 6.43 -10.95 -9.35
C ARG A 74 7.24 -11.63 -8.24
N LEU A 75 7.78 -10.86 -7.28
CA LEU A 75 8.55 -11.41 -6.16
C LEU A 75 7.69 -12.23 -5.19
N CYS A 76 6.41 -11.90 -5.05
CA CYS A 76 5.46 -12.61 -4.19
C CYS A 76 5.17 -14.04 -4.70
N VAL A 77 5.11 -14.22 -6.02
CA VAL A 77 4.84 -15.53 -6.64
C VAL A 77 6.08 -16.42 -6.65
N LYS A 78 7.27 -15.84 -6.76
CA LYS A 78 8.55 -16.56 -6.75
C LYS A 78 8.97 -16.89 -5.32
N ASP A 79 9.74 -17.95 -5.11
CA ASP A 79 10.42 -18.24 -3.82
C ASP A 79 11.61 -17.28 -3.57
N SER A 80 11.39 -15.97 -3.78
CA SER A 80 12.38 -14.90 -3.54
C SER A 80 12.72 -14.81 -2.05
N GLU A 81 13.82 -14.14 -1.71
CA GLU A 81 14.13 -13.90 -0.30
C GLU A 81 13.10 -12.96 0.33
N VAL A 82 12.80 -13.18 1.61
CA VAL A 82 11.90 -12.29 2.39
C VAL A 82 12.40 -10.85 2.33
N ARG A 83 13.71 -10.65 2.47
CA ARG A 83 14.37 -9.34 2.42
C ARG A 83 14.13 -8.61 1.10
N ASP A 84 14.07 -9.32 -0.03
CA ASP A 84 13.80 -8.71 -1.34
C ASP A 84 12.38 -8.17 -1.41
N ILE A 85 11.41 -8.91 -0.86
CA ILE A 85 10.01 -8.46 -0.77
C ILE A 85 9.90 -7.25 0.17
N GLU A 86 10.55 -7.29 1.33
CA GLU A 86 10.55 -6.18 2.29
C GLU A 86 11.13 -4.90 1.65
N SER A 87 12.29 -5.02 0.98
CA SER A 87 12.90 -3.89 0.28
C SER A 87 11.99 -3.34 -0.82
N MET A 88 11.29 -4.20 -1.55
CA MET A 88 10.37 -3.76 -2.60
C MET A 88 9.14 -3.05 -2.03
N ILE A 89 8.61 -3.50 -0.88
CA ILE A 89 7.52 -2.81 -0.16
C ILE A 89 7.98 -1.41 0.26
N GLU A 90 9.18 -1.25 0.79
CA GLU A 90 9.73 0.06 1.17
C GLU A 90 9.88 1.00 -0.03
N GLN A 91 10.42 0.49 -1.15
CA GLN A 91 10.53 1.27 -2.38
C GLN A 91 9.17 1.69 -2.93
N LEU A 92 8.16 0.82 -2.84
CA LEU A 92 6.81 1.10 -3.29
C LEU A 92 6.14 2.19 -2.43
N TRP A 93 6.35 2.18 -1.11
CA TRP A 93 5.92 3.26 -0.22
C TRP A 93 6.54 4.60 -0.61
N ALA A 94 7.86 4.65 -0.79
CA ALA A 94 8.55 5.89 -1.18
C ALA A 94 8.08 6.42 -2.54
N ALA A 95 7.77 5.54 -3.49
CA ALA A 95 7.21 5.93 -4.77
C ALA A 95 5.75 6.42 -4.68
N LEU A 96 4.96 5.86 -3.76
CA LEU A 96 3.62 6.34 -3.47
C LEU A 96 3.64 7.75 -2.88
N GLU A 97 4.51 8.00 -1.89
CA GLU A 97 4.68 9.33 -1.29
C GLU A 97 5.03 10.39 -2.36
N ASP A 98 6.03 10.12 -3.22
CA ASP A 98 6.40 11.01 -4.33
C ASP A 98 5.23 11.26 -5.31
N ALA A 99 4.45 10.22 -5.63
CA ALA A 99 3.28 10.39 -6.49
C ALA A 99 2.15 11.19 -5.82
N GLN A 100 1.93 11.02 -4.51
CA GLN A 100 0.94 11.76 -3.74
C GLN A 100 1.33 13.24 -3.61
N ASP A 101 2.60 13.55 -3.34
CA ASP A 101 3.10 14.93 -3.27
C ASP A 101 2.85 15.69 -4.59
N ILE A 102 3.10 15.04 -5.73
CA ILE A 102 2.85 15.65 -7.05
C ILE A 102 1.34 15.82 -7.34
N LEU A 103 0.50 14.89 -6.86
CA LEU A 103 -0.95 14.99 -7.02
C LEU A 103 -1.55 16.06 -6.10
N GLU A 104 -1.00 16.26 -4.92
CA GLU A 104 -1.35 17.38 -4.02
C GLU A 104 -0.98 18.72 -4.67
N GLU A 105 0.23 18.82 -5.25
CA GLU A 105 0.63 20.01 -6.01
C GLU A 105 -0.30 20.29 -7.21
N LEU A 106 -0.68 19.25 -7.96
CA LEU A 106 -1.63 19.39 -9.07
C LEU A 106 -3.02 19.82 -8.58
N SER A 107 -3.47 19.29 -7.45
CA SER A 107 -4.76 19.67 -6.85
C SER A 107 -4.75 21.12 -6.37
N ALA A 108 -3.68 21.56 -5.72
CA ALA A 108 -3.48 22.94 -5.29
C ALA A 108 -3.46 23.90 -6.49
N PHE A 109 -2.78 23.53 -7.58
CA PHE A 109 -2.80 24.30 -8.83
C PHE A 109 -4.23 24.49 -9.35
N TYR A 110 -5.02 23.41 -9.40
CA TYR A 110 -6.41 23.49 -9.86
C TYR A 110 -7.32 24.32 -8.94
N VAL A 111 -7.06 24.32 -7.62
CA VAL A 111 -7.74 25.21 -6.68
C VAL A 111 -7.41 26.68 -6.96
N GLU A 112 -6.14 26.99 -7.22
CA GLU A 112 -5.69 28.35 -7.49
C GLU A 112 -6.29 28.92 -8.78
N VAL A 113 -6.41 28.11 -9.84
CA VAL A 113 -7.04 28.54 -11.10
C VAL A 113 -8.57 28.40 -11.11
N GLY A 114 -9.17 27.94 -10.01
CA GLY A 114 -10.63 27.79 -9.88
C GLY A 114 -11.24 26.65 -10.72
N GLU A 115 -10.47 25.61 -11.03
CA GLU A 115 -10.91 24.47 -11.84
C GLU A 115 -11.26 23.25 -10.94
N ASP A 116 -12.49 23.21 -10.45
CA ASP A 116 -12.95 22.14 -9.55
C ASP A 116 -12.93 20.74 -10.19
N THR A 117 -13.14 20.65 -11.51
CA THR A 117 -13.09 19.36 -12.24
C THR A 117 -11.69 18.76 -12.16
N GLY A 118 -10.66 19.54 -12.50
CA GLY A 118 -9.26 19.10 -12.44
C GLY A 118 -8.83 18.69 -11.03
N LYS A 119 -9.24 19.47 -10.01
CA LYS A 119 -9.02 19.15 -8.61
C LYS A 119 -9.60 17.79 -8.22
N ASN A 120 -10.86 17.55 -8.58
CA ASN A 120 -11.55 16.30 -8.26
C ASN A 120 -10.96 15.09 -9.00
N GLU A 121 -10.46 15.29 -10.22
CA GLU A 121 -9.73 14.24 -10.95
C GLU A 121 -8.40 13.89 -10.27
N ALA A 122 -7.61 14.89 -9.84
CA ALA A 122 -6.36 14.65 -9.12
C ALA A 122 -6.60 13.88 -7.82
N PHE A 123 -7.66 14.21 -7.09
CA PHE A 123 -8.06 13.49 -5.88
C PHE A 123 -8.43 12.03 -6.15
N LYS A 124 -9.30 11.77 -7.14
CA LYS A 124 -9.70 10.40 -7.52
C LYS A 124 -8.50 9.57 -7.99
N GLU A 125 -7.57 10.18 -8.72
CA GLU A 125 -6.34 9.52 -9.14
C GLU A 125 -5.47 9.14 -7.94
N SER A 126 -5.31 10.04 -6.96
CA SER A 126 -4.59 9.75 -5.71
C SER A 126 -5.19 8.58 -4.95
N GLU A 127 -6.51 8.59 -4.74
CA GLU A 127 -7.23 7.52 -4.05
C GLU A 127 -7.06 6.17 -4.77
N THR A 128 -7.14 6.17 -6.11
CA THR A 128 -6.99 4.97 -6.91
C THR A 128 -5.58 4.39 -6.78
N ILE A 129 -4.55 5.23 -6.86
CA ILE A 129 -3.15 4.80 -6.74
C ILE A 129 -2.86 4.25 -5.34
N GLU A 130 -3.36 4.92 -4.29
CA GLU A 130 -3.21 4.47 -2.91
C GLU A 130 -3.83 3.08 -2.70
N LYS A 131 -5.07 2.88 -3.14
CA LYS A 131 -5.77 1.58 -3.03
C LYS A 131 -5.03 0.46 -3.76
N ASP A 132 -4.51 0.73 -4.95
CA ASP A 132 -3.73 -0.23 -5.73
C ASP A 132 -2.41 -0.61 -5.03
N VAL A 133 -1.71 0.36 -4.46
CA VAL A 133 -0.47 0.14 -3.72
C VAL A 133 -0.72 -0.63 -2.42
N GLN A 134 -1.75 -0.26 -1.66
CA GLN A 134 -2.15 -0.98 -0.44
C GLN A 134 -2.42 -2.46 -0.72
N ARG A 135 -3.20 -2.76 -1.76
CA ARG A 135 -3.48 -4.14 -2.18
C ARG A 135 -2.20 -4.92 -2.51
N ALA A 136 -1.26 -4.32 -3.23
CA ALA A 136 0.00 -4.99 -3.57
C ALA A 136 0.88 -5.23 -2.34
N ILE A 137 0.89 -4.29 -1.39
CA ILE A 137 1.62 -4.45 -0.12
C ILE A 137 1.01 -5.56 0.71
N GLU A 138 -0.32 -5.66 0.81
CA GLU A 138 -1.00 -6.75 1.50
C GLU A 138 -0.60 -8.12 0.93
N VAL A 139 -0.54 -8.24 -0.41
CA VAL A 139 -0.05 -9.45 -1.09
C VAL A 139 1.40 -9.75 -0.70
N GLY A 140 2.27 -8.74 -0.67
CA GLY A 140 3.66 -8.86 -0.22
C GLY A 140 3.80 -9.34 1.22
N GLN A 141 3.05 -8.75 2.14
CA GLN A 141 3.07 -9.13 3.55
C GLN A 141 2.55 -10.56 3.75
N ASN A 142 1.52 -10.96 3.01
CA ASN A 142 1.01 -12.33 3.05
C ASN A 142 2.05 -13.34 2.53
N ALA A 143 2.77 -13.02 1.45
CA ALA A 143 3.85 -13.87 0.95
C ALA A 143 4.96 -14.07 1.98
N ILE A 144 5.37 -13.01 2.68
CA ILE A 144 6.34 -13.08 3.78
C ILE A 144 5.83 -14.01 4.89
N LYS A 145 4.57 -13.82 5.33
CA LYS A 145 3.96 -14.64 6.39
C LYS A 145 3.93 -16.12 6.03
N VAL A 146 3.50 -16.47 4.80
CA VAL A 146 3.45 -17.85 4.32
C VAL A 146 4.84 -18.50 4.32
N ARG A 147 5.87 -17.77 3.87
CA ARG A 147 7.25 -18.27 3.85
C ARG A 147 7.81 -18.46 5.25
N ALA A 148 7.54 -17.54 6.18
CA ALA A 148 7.94 -17.69 7.57
C ALA A 148 7.34 -18.96 8.20
N CYS A 149 6.05 -19.24 7.96
CA CYS A 149 5.40 -20.47 8.42
C CYS A 149 6.03 -21.74 7.83
N LYS A 150 6.42 -21.72 6.55
CA LYS A 150 7.10 -22.86 5.90
C LYS A 150 8.46 -23.16 6.54
N VAL A 151 9.23 -22.13 6.88
CA VAL A 151 10.53 -22.28 7.55
C VAL A 151 10.36 -22.86 8.96
N VAL A 152 9.40 -22.38 9.75
CA VAL A 152 9.12 -22.89 11.10
C VAL A 152 8.64 -24.35 11.07
N ASN A 153 7.82 -24.73 10.08
CA ASN A 153 7.33 -26.10 9.92
C ASN A 153 8.48 -27.09 9.62
N MET A 154 9.50 -26.68 8.86
CA MET A 154 10.67 -27.53 8.57
C MET A 154 11.67 -27.61 9.74
N ASN A 155 11.65 -26.63 10.64
CA ASN A 155 12.53 -26.59 11.81
C ASN A 155 11.91 -27.26 13.04
N THR A 156 10.67 -27.73 12.95
CA THR A 156 10.10 -28.66 13.93
C THR A 156 10.50 -30.06 13.48
N PRO A 157 11.41 -30.77 14.17
CA PRO A 157 11.63 -32.16 13.83
C PRO A 157 10.29 -32.88 14.02
N LEU A 158 9.86 -33.59 12.97
CA LEU A 158 8.79 -34.57 13.05
C LEU A 158 9.21 -35.56 14.15
N SER A 159 8.76 -35.32 15.38
CA SER A 159 8.86 -36.27 16.48
C SER A 159 7.87 -37.39 16.22
N GLU A 160 8.09 -38.13 15.14
CA GLU A 160 7.68 -39.53 15.05
C GLU A 160 8.66 -40.32 15.90
N ASN A 161 8.44 -40.33 17.22
CA ASN A 161 8.89 -41.45 18.02
C ASN A 161 7.80 -42.53 17.98
N THR A 162 7.65 -43.16 16.83
CA THR A 162 6.94 -44.44 16.65
C THR A 162 7.76 -45.56 17.31
N THR A 163 8.03 -45.44 18.61
CA THR A 163 8.76 -46.44 19.40
C THR A 163 7.94 -46.98 20.56
N ASP A 164 6.73 -46.47 20.81
CA ASP A 164 5.89 -46.91 21.93
C ASP A 164 4.82 -47.96 21.57
N ARG A 165 5.01 -48.70 20.46
CA ARG A 165 4.07 -49.75 20.02
C ARG A 165 4.66 -51.16 19.95
N TYR A 166 5.87 -51.37 20.48
CA TYR A 166 6.48 -52.70 20.51
C TYR A 166 6.60 -53.32 21.91
N GLU A 167 6.34 -52.58 22.99
CA GLU A 167 6.42 -53.12 24.36
C GLU A 167 5.09 -53.61 24.94
N GLN A 168 3.94 -53.25 24.35
CA GLN A 168 2.64 -53.73 24.85
C GLN A 168 2.27 -55.14 24.38
N SER A 169 2.91 -55.68 23.33
CA SER A 169 2.55 -57.01 22.80
C SER A 169 3.28 -58.18 23.46
N ALA A 170 4.28 -57.94 24.32
CA ALA A 170 5.09 -59.00 24.93
C ALA A 170 4.68 -59.39 26.37
N ARG A 171 3.66 -58.73 26.96
CA ARG A 171 3.24 -58.97 28.35
C ARG A 171 1.93 -59.75 28.52
N GLU A 172 1.19 -60.05 27.45
CA GLU A 172 -0.09 -60.78 27.57
C GLU A 172 0.02 -62.30 27.40
N ASP A 173 1.16 -62.83 26.92
CA ASP A 173 1.29 -64.27 26.61
C ASP A 173 1.89 -65.15 27.73
N GLN A 174 2.16 -64.61 28.93
CA GLN A 174 2.74 -65.42 30.04
C GLN A 174 1.72 -65.90 31.09
N LEU A 175 0.41 -65.71 30.90
CA LEU A 175 -0.62 -66.18 31.85
C LEU A 175 -1.53 -67.29 31.33
N LYS A 176 -1.12 -67.99 30.27
CA LYS A 176 -1.77 -69.24 29.86
C LYS A 176 -0.75 -70.35 29.74
N GLU A 177 -1.03 -71.40 30.51
CA GLU A 177 -0.57 -72.78 30.33
C GLU A 177 0.74 -73.19 31.04
N SER A 178 0.58 -73.73 32.26
CA SER A 178 1.25 -74.99 32.60
C SER A 178 0.51 -75.74 33.72
N HIS A 179 -0.27 -76.73 33.28
CA HIS A 179 -0.38 -78.10 33.80
C HIS A 179 -0.82 -78.35 35.26
N HIS A 180 -2.12 -78.67 35.35
CA HIS A 180 -2.66 -79.93 35.89
C HIS A 180 -1.61 -80.97 36.35
N SER A 181 -1.63 -81.37 37.62
CA SER A 181 -1.33 -82.76 38.03
C SER A 181 -1.97 -83.11 39.38
N HIS A 182 -2.92 -84.03 39.31
CA HIS A 182 -3.50 -84.87 40.36
C HIS A 182 -2.43 -85.56 41.25
N ASN A 183 -2.63 -85.72 42.56
CA ASN A 183 -3.29 -86.89 43.19
C ASN A 183 -3.05 -87.05 44.72
N ASP A 184 -4.14 -87.43 45.39
CA ASP A 184 -4.33 -88.42 46.48
C ASP A 184 -3.52 -88.49 47.80
N ARG A 185 -4.34 -88.55 48.87
CA ARG A 185 -4.26 -89.37 50.11
C ARG A 185 -3.11 -89.15 51.11
N ASN A 186 -3.49 -88.78 52.34
CA ASN A 186 -3.61 -89.72 53.47
C ASN A 186 -4.59 -89.18 54.51
#